data_AF-A0A509L1I5-F1
#
_entry.id   AF-A0A509L1I5-F1
#
_cell.length_a   1.000
_cell.length_b   1.000
_cell.length_c   1.000
_cell.angle_alpha   90.00
_cell.angle_beta   90.00
_cell.angle_gamma   90.00
#
_symmetry.space_group_name_H-M   'P 1'
#
loop_
_entity.id
_entity.type
_entity.pdbx_description
1 polymer ?
#
loop_
_entity_poly.entity_id
_entity_poly.type
_entity_poly.pdbx_seq_one_letter_code
_entity_poly.pdbx_strand_id
1 'polypeptide(L)'
;GEKIDYMLTMRSSGRDRVQDYSDKFKVDFYPEKRPWGVKCDIAFPCACENEMNIEDAKTLVRNECMCVTECANMPLTPDAIAFLIENNILYSPGKASNAGGVSCSGFEMAQNSTKIKWTEEEVDQRLRQVMTDIHRNCLQAAEMYCEPGNYFSGANIAGFIKVANAMLDQGNT
;
A
#
# COMPACT_ATOMS: atom_id res chain seq x y z
N GLY A 1 6.13 15.29 15.88
CA GLY A 1 5.12 15.60 16.93
C GLY A 1 5.23 14.53 17.98
N GLU A 2 5.13 14.86 19.28
CA GLU A 2 5.69 14.03 20.37
C GLU A 2 5.38 12.52 20.28
N LYS A 3 4.14 12.16 19.95
CA LYS A 3 3.71 10.76 19.77
C LYS A 3 4.41 10.05 18.61
N ILE A 4 4.53 10.72 17.45
CA ILE A 4 5.23 10.20 16.27
C ILE A 4 6.73 10.08 16.53
N ASP A 5 7.32 11.10 17.15
CA ASP A 5 8.75 11.13 17.45
C ASP A 5 9.13 10.02 18.45
N TYR A 6 8.21 9.69 19.37
CA TYR A 6 8.37 8.55 20.26
C TYR A 6 8.27 7.20 19.55
N MET A 7 7.41 7.04 18.54
CA MET A 7 7.38 5.82 17.72
C MET A 7 8.71 5.59 16.99
N LEU A 8 9.35 6.65 16.48
CA LEU A 8 10.69 6.56 15.89
C LEU A 8 11.73 6.13 16.92
N THR A 9 11.67 6.70 18.13
CA THR A 9 12.55 6.31 19.25
C THR A 9 12.37 4.84 19.62
N MET A 10 11.11 4.38 19.71
CA MET A 10 10.76 3.00 20.01
C MET A 10 11.31 2.05 18.95
N ARG A 11 11.18 2.38 17.66
CA ARG A 11 11.74 1.59 16.57
C ARG A 11 13.28 1.54 16.63
N SER A 12 13.94 2.68 16.82
CA SER A 12 15.40 2.76 16.93
C SER A 12 15.95 2.06 18.18
N SER A 13 15.14 1.88 19.22
CA SER A 13 15.55 1.18 20.44
C SER A 13 15.72 -0.34 20.26
N GLY A 14 15.15 -0.93 19.21
CA GLY A 14 15.21 -2.37 18.93
C GLY A 14 14.46 -3.25 19.93
N ARG A 15 13.64 -2.68 20.82
CA ARG A 15 12.85 -3.45 21.78
C ARG A 15 11.64 -4.15 21.16
N ASP A 16 11.16 -3.65 20.01
CA ASP A 16 10.02 -4.16 19.25
C ASP A 16 8.75 -4.44 20.09
N ARG A 17 8.44 -3.55 21.05
CA ARG A 17 7.26 -3.63 21.92
C ARG A 17 6.40 -2.39 21.80
N VAL A 18 5.26 -2.51 21.11
CA VAL A 18 4.26 -1.42 21.01
C VAL A 18 3.65 -1.05 22.38
N GLN A 19 3.73 -1.93 23.37
CA GLN A 19 3.29 -1.66 24.74
C GLN A 19 4.01 -0.46 25.37
N ASP A 20 5.28 -0.19 25.01
CA ASP A 20 6.02 0.98 25.51
C ASP A 20 5.29 2.30 25.16
N TYR A 21 4.61 2.35 24.01
CA TYR A 21 3.76 3.49 23.62
C TYR A 21 2.55 3.65 24.52
N SER A 22 1.88 2.55 24.85
CA SER A 22 0.76 2.51 25.80
C SER A 22 1.19 2.96 27.19
N ASP A 23 2.32 2.46 27.68
CA ASP A 23 2.83 2.78 29.02
C ASP A 23 3.16 4.26 29.17
N LYS A 24 3.71 4.88 28.11
CA LYS A 24 4.06 6.29 28.09
C LYS A 24 2.84 7.20 27.94
N PHE A 25 1.96 6.93 26.97
CA PHE A 25 0.86 7.83 26.62
C PHE A 25 -0.49 7.46 27.24
N LYS A 26 -0.54 6.40 28.05
CA LYS A 26 -1.73 5.93 28.78
C LYS A 26 -2.92 5.69 27.84
N VAL A 27 -2.65 5.02 26.73
CA VAL A 27 -3.67 4.54 25.78
C VAL A 27 -3.87 3.03 25.97
N ASP A 28 -4.98 2.50 25.48
CA ASP A 28 -5.27 1.08 25.61
C ASP A 28 -4.26 0.22 24.82
N PHE A 29 -3.84 -0.89 25.42
CA PHE A 29 -3.05 -1.93 24.77
C PHE A 29 -3.81 -3.26 24.84
N TYR A 30 -4.01 -3.87 23.66
CA TYR A 30 -4.70 -5.13 23.52
C TYR A 30 -3.68 -6.21 23.13
N PRO A 31 -3.16 -7.00 24.10
CA PRO A 31 -2.17 -8.03 23.81
C PRO A 31 -2.75 -9.10 22.89
N GLU A 32 -1.91 -9.64 21.99
CA GLU A 32 -2.24 -10.72 21.06
C GLU A 32 -3.42 -10.44 20.12
N LYS A 33 -3.79 -9.16 19.95
CA LYS A 33 -4.84 -8.74 19.03
C LYS A 33 -4.29 -7.94 17.86
N ARG A 34 -4.90 -8.15 16.70
CA ARG A 34 -4.74 -7.32 15.50
C ARG A 34 -5.64 -6.07 15.60
N PRO A 35 -5.30 -4.96 14.94
CA PRO A 35 -6.06 -3.70 15.04
C PRO A 35 -7.40 -3.71 14.30
N TRP A 36 -7.68 -4.72 13.48
CA TRP A 36 -8.83 -4.77 12.55
C TRP A 36 -10.22 -4.77 13.22
N GLY A 37 -10.27 -5.00 14.53
CA GLY A 37 -11.51 -4.87 15.31
C GLY A 37 -11.92 -3.42 15.62
N VAL A 38 -11.02 -2.45 15.43
CA VAL A 38 -11.30 -1.02 15.69
C VAL A 38 -12.10 -0.45 14.53
N LYS A 39 -13.18 0.29 14.83
CA LYS A 39 -13.97 0.97 13.80
C LYS A 39 -13.11 2.02 13.10
N CYS A 40 -13.05 1.96 11.77
CA CYS A 40 -12.33 2.91 10.94
C CYS A 40 -12.98 3.03 9.56
N ASP A 41 -12.77 4.18 8.92
CA ASP A 41 -13.18 4.38 7.53
C ASP A 41 -12.17 3.76 6.56
N ILE A 42 -10.87 3.88 6.86
CA ILE A 42 -9.78 3.43 5.99
C ILE A 42 -8.82 2.56 6.78
N ALA A 43 -8.45 1.40 6.23
CA ALA A 43 -7.47 0.48 6.81
C ALA A 43 -6.19 0.40 5.96
N PHE A 44 -5.04 0.44 6.64
CA PHE A 44 -3.71 0.37 6.04
C PHE A 44 -2.91 -0.79 6.65
N PRO A 45 -2.95 -1.98 6.03
CA PRO A 45 -2.05 -3.08 6.37
C PRO A 45 -0.62 -2.80 5.86
N CYS A 46 0.31 -2.68 6.82
CA CYS A 46 1.68 -2.21 6.62
C CYS A 46 2.75 -3.11 7.27
N ALA A 47 2.41 -4.22 7.94
CA ALA A 47 3.39 -4.92 8.79
C ALA A 47 4.05 -6.12 8.12
N CYS A 48 3.28 -7.14 7.74
CA CYS A 48 3.81 -8.38 7.18
C CYS A 48 2.83 -9.06 6.21
N GLU A 49 3.32 -10.09 5.52
CA GLU A 49 2.52 -10.93 4.64
C GLU A 49 1.40 -11.65 5.42
N ASN A 50 0.21 -11.76 4.84
CA ASN A 50 -0.95 -12.45 5.42
C ASN A 50 -1.35 -11.96 6.85
N GLU A 51 -1.13 -10.68 7.15
CA GLU A 51 -1.53 -10.05 8.42
C GLU A 51 -3.04 -9.77 8.54
N MET A 52 -3.80 -9.84 7.44
CA MET A 52 -5.26 -9.69 7.42
C MET A 52 -5.89 -10.89 6.73
N ASN A 53 -6.72 -11.63 7.46
CA ASN A 53 -7.45 -12.78 6.94
C ASN A 53 -8.93 -12.43 6.64
N ILE A 54 -9.71 -13.42 6.17
CA ILE A 54 -11.12 -13.22 5.85
C ILE A 54 -11.98 -12.79 7.05
N GLU A 55 -11.68 -13.25 8.27
CA GLU A 55 -12.43 -12.86 9.47
C GLU A 55 -12.15 -11.41 9.88
N ASP A 56 -10.90 -10.97 9.68
CA ASP A 56 -10.50 -9.56 9.82
C ASP A 56 -11.25 -8.69 8.78
N ALA A 57 -11.29 -9.12 7.52
CA ALA A 57 -12.00 -8.42 6.44
C ALA A 57 -13.52 -8.32 6.71
N LYS A 58 -14.16 -9.41 7.15
CA LYS A 58 -15.57 -9.39 7.60
C LYS A 58 -15.80 -8.42 8.74
N THR A 59 -14.85 -8.29 9.64
CA THR A 59 -14.92 -7.35 10.76
C THR A 59 -14.86 -5.90 10.27
N LEU A 60 -13.96 -5.59 9.34
CA LEU A 60 -13.89 -4.27 8.72
C LEU A 60 -15.17 -3.89 7.97
N VAL A 61 -15.74 -4.81 7.17
CA VAL A 61 -17.02 -4.57 6.47
C VAL A 61 -18.16 -4.32 7.45
N ARG A 62 -18.26 -5.12 8.54
CA ARG A 62 -19.25 -4.88 9.61
C ARG A 62 -19.07 -3.55 10.31
N ASN A 63 -17.84 -3.05 10.38
CA ASN A 63 -17.50 -1.76 10.96
C ASN A 63 -17.68 -0.58 10.00
N GLU A 64 -18.25 -0.80 8.81
CA GLU A 64 -18.49 0.23 7.79
C GLU A 64 -17.20 0.84 7.22
N CYS A 65 -16.10 0.07 7.22
CA CYS A 65 -14.89 0.47 6.52
C CYS A 65 -15.21 0.66 5.03
N MET A 66 -14.68 1.73 4.42
CA MET A 66 -14.91 2.05 3.01
C MET A 66 -13.72 1.69 2.11
N CYS A 67 -12.52 1.61 2.68
CA CYS A 67 -11.29 1.48 1.90
C CYS A 67 -10.21 0.67 2.62
N VAL A 68 -9.57 -0.23 1.89
CA VAL A 68 -8.39 -0.98 2.34
C VAL A 68 -7.26 -0.77 1.34
N THR A 69 -6.12 -0.27 1.80
CA THR A 69 -4.96 0.02 0.96
C THR A 69 -3.74 -0.76 1.45
N GLU A 70 -3.25 -1.69 0.63
CA GLU A 70 -2.07 -2.47 0.97
C GLU A 70 -0.81 -1.60 0.94
N CYS A 71 -0.07 -1.58 2.04
CA CYS A 71 1.22 -0.91 2.14
C CYS A 71 2.37 -1.90 2.36
N ALA A 72 2.09 -3.07 2.93
CA ALA A 72 3.01 -4.21 2.96
C ALA A 72 2.99 -5.00 1.64
N ASN A 73 3.87 -6.00 1.53
CA ASN A 73 3.89 -6.92 0.40
C ASN A 73 2.97 -8.12 0.67
N MET A 74 1.86 -8.21 -0.05
CA MET A 74 0.81 -9.24 0.12
C MET A 74 0.29 -9.38 1.58
N PRO A 75 -0.15 -8.30 2.23
CA PRO A 75 -0.64 -8.39 3.61
C PRO A 75 -1.99 -9.10 3.76
N LEU A 76 -2.81 -9.14 2.70
CA LEU A 76 -4.11 -9.82 2.76
C LEU A 76 -4.02 -11.23 2.17
N THR A 77 -4.77 -12.14 2.78
CA THR A 77 -4.99 -13.46 2.18
C THR A 77 -5.90 -13.35 0.94
N PRO A 78 -5.78 -14.23 -0.08
CA PRO A 78 -6.57 -14.13 -1.30
C PRO A 78 -8.10 -14.13 -1.09
N ASP A 79 -8.57 -14.89 -0.09
CA ASP A 79 -9.97 -14.94 0.31
C ASP A 79 -10.44 -13.63 0.98
N ALA A 80 -9.58 -12.95 1.73
CA ALA A 80 -9.86 -11.61 2.26
C ALA A 80 -10.00 -10.58 1.13
N ILE A 81 -9.10 -10.61 0.13
CA ILE A 81 -9.16 -9.72 -1.04
C ILE A 81 -10.46 -9.92 -1.80
N ALA A 82 -10.80 -11.17 -2.13
CA ALA A 82 -12.04 -11.50 -2.84
C ALA A 82 -13.27 -11.00 -2.06
N PHE A 83 -13.32 -11.27 -0.76
CA PHE A 83 -14.41 -10.82 0.10
C PHE A 83 -14.57 -9.29 0.12
N LEU A 84 -13.47 -8.53 0.20
CA LEU A 84 -13.52 -7.07 0.19
C LEU A 84 -14.06 -6.53 -1.14
N ILE A 85 -13.61 -7.07 -2.27
CA ILE A 85 -14.06 -6.68 -3.61
C ILE A 85 -15.55 -6.99 -3.77
N GLU A 86 -16.00 -8.19 -3.38
CA GLU A 86 -17.41 -8.61 -3.45
C GLU A 86 -18.34 -7.73 -2.60
N ASN A 87 -17.82 -7.16 -1.50
CA ASN A 87 -18.58 -6.26 -0.62
C ASN A 87 -18.43 -4.78 -0.99
N ASN A 88 -17.95 -4.46 -2.20
CA ASN A 88 -17.78 -3.09 -2.71
C ASN A 88 -16.86 -2.20 -1.84
N ILE A 89 -15.90 -2.79 -1.14
CA ILE A 89 -14.85 -2.04 -0.46
C ILE A 89 -13.84 -1.54 -1.50
N LEU A 90 -13.47 -0.26 -1.42
CA LEU A 90 -12.40 0.28 -2.25
C LEU A 90 -11.08 -0.40 -1.86
N TYR A 91 -10.59 -1.26 -2.73
CA TYR A 91 -9.40 -2.05 -2.48
C TYR A 91 -8.25 -1.60 -3.37
N SER A 92 -7.14 -1.15 -2.76
CA SER A 92 -5.91 -0.80 -3.47
C SER A 92 -4.84 -1.88 -3.27
N PRO A 93 -4.39 -2.58 -4.34
CA PRO A 93 -3.38 -3.61 -4.23
C PRO A 93 -1.99 -3.04 -3.99
N GLY A 94 -1.14 -3.77 -3.27
CA GLY A 94 0.17 -3.32 -2.82
C GLY A 94 1.05 -2.91 -4.00
N LYS A 95 1.03 -3.68 -5.08
CA LYS A 95 1.76 -3.38 -6.33
C LYS A 95 1.51 -1.99 -6.91
N ALA A 96 0.38 -1.35 -6.56
CA ALA A 96 0.05 0.02 -6.93
C ALA A 96 0.33 0.99 -5.76
N SER A 97 -0.21 0.73 -4.57
CA SER A 97 -0.13 1.66 -3.44
C SER A 97 1.25 1.76 -2.77
N ASN A 98 2.04 0.69 -2.76
CA ASN A 98 3.39 0.68 -2.18
C ASN A 98 4.50 0.99 -3.20
N ALA A 99 4.15 1.22 -4.48
CA ALA A 99 5.08 1.48 -5.57
C ALA A 99 5.92 2.75 -5.40
N GLY A 100 5.52 3.64 -4.48
CA GLY A 100 6.26 4.86 -4.15
C GLY A 100 7.70 4.57 -3.69
N GLY A 101 7.93 3.50 -2.93
CA GLY A 101 9.28 3.14 -2.47
C GLY A 101 10.22 2.83 -3.65
N VAL A 102 9.77 1.97 -4.56
CA VAL A 102 10.52 1.61 -5.78
C VAL A 102 10.72 2.83 -6.69
N SER A 103 9.72 3.71 -6.76
CA SER A 103 9.81 4.96 -7.55
C SER A 103 10.91 5.88 -7.00
N CYS A 104 10.99 6.05 -5.68
CA CYS A 104 12.06 6.80 -5.04
C CYS A 104 13.44 6.17 -5.26
N SER A 105 13.56 4.84 -5.28
CA SER A 105 14.82 4.17 -5.69
C SER A 105 15.19 4.48 -7.13
N GLY A 106 14.22 4.52 -8.05
CA GLY A 106 14.44 4.96 -9.43
C GLY A 106 14.93 6.42 -9.52
N PHE A 107 14.38 7.31 -8.69
CA PHE A 107 14.84 8.69 -8.57
C PHE A 107 16.27 8.78 -8.03
N GLU A 108 16.63 7.96 -7.05
CA GLU A 108 17.99 7.87 -6.53
C GLU A 108 18.98 7.45 -7.63
N MET A 109 18.64 6.42 -8.41
CA MET A 109 19.45 6.00 -9.56
C MET A 109 19.63 7.12 -10.60
N ALA A 110 18.57 7.88 -10.90
CA ALA A 110 18.62 9.00 -11.84
C ALA A 110 19.51 10.16 -11.34
N GLN A 111 19.40 10.51 -10.06
CA GLN A 111 20.28 11.52 -9.43
C GLN A 111 21.73 11.07 -9.44
N ASN A 112 22.00 9.80 -9.13
CA ASN A 112 23.35 9.22 -9.18
C ASN A 112 23.95 9.24 -10.59
N SER A 113 23.16 8.91 -11.62
CA SER A 113 23.61 8.90 -13.00
C SER A 113 23.89 10.31 -13.54
N THR A 114 23.10 11.31 -13.14
CA THR A 114 23.26 12.69 -13.60
C THR A 114 24.22 13.50 -12.73
N LYS A 115 24.55 12.99 -11.53
CA LYS A 115 25.30 13.69 -10.46
C LYS A 115 24.64 15.00 -10.01
N ILE A 116 23.34 15.13 -10.22
CA ILE A 116 22.53 16.26 -9.79
C ILE A 116 21.66 15.78 -8.65
N LYS A 117 21.73 16.49 -7.52
CA LYS A 117 20.82 16.27 -6.39
C LYS A 117 19.59 17.12 -6.58
N TRP A 118 18.42 16.53 -6.37
CA TRP A 118 17.15 17.23 -6.34
C TRP A 118 16.82 17.67 -4.92
N THR A 119 15.99 18.70 -4.79
CA THR A 119 15.45 19.10 -3.50
C THR A 119 14.37 18.11 -3.04
N GLU A 120 14.00 18.18 -1.76
CA GLU A 120 12.91 17.35 -1.21
C GLU A 120 11.59 17.63 -1.96
N GLU A 121 11.31 18.90 -2.27
CA GLU A 121 10.11 19.32 -2.99
C GLU A 121 10.08 18.75 -4.42
N GLU A 122 11.21 18.70 -5.11
CA GLU A 122 11.31 18.13 -6.45
C GLU A 122 11.07 16.62 -6.43
N VAL A 123 11.63 15.90 -5.45
CA VAL A 123 11.42 14.46 -5.28
C VAL A 123 9.96 14.17 -4.96
N ASP A 124 9.37 14.92 -4.03
CA ASP A 124 7.99 14.75 -3.62
C ASP A 124 7.00 15.11 -4.75
N GLN A 125 7.24 16.17 -5.52
CA GLN A 125 6.42 16.50 -6.69
C GLN A 125 6.45 15.37 -7.74
N ARG A 126 7.64 14.82 -8.01
CA ARG A 126 7.79 13.67 -8.92
C ARG A 126 7.08 12.42 -8.38
N LEU A 127 7.20 12.16 -7.07
CA LEU A 127 6.52 11.04 -6.42
C LEU A 127 5.00 11.17 -6.55
N ARG A 128 4.43 12.34 -6.25
CA ARG A 128 2.98 12.60 -6.42
C ARG A 128 2.53 12.38 -7.86
N GLN A 129 3.32 12.83 -8.84
CA GLN A 129 3.02 12.62 -10.25
C GLN A 129 2.97 11.11 -10.58
N VAL A 130 3.99 10.35 -10.17
CA VAL A 130 4.04 8.90 -10.41
C VAL A 130 2.86 8.19 -9.76
N MET A 131 2.52 8.48 -8.51
CA MET A 131 1.38 7.85 -7.83
C MET A 131 0.05 8.21 -8.50
N THR A 132 -0.10 9.44 -8.97
CA THR A 132 -1.29 9.89 -9.73
C THR A 132 -1.40 9.15 -11.07
N ASP A 133 -0.28 8.94 -11.75
CA ASP A 133 -0.25 8.21 -13.02
C ASP A 133 -0.54 6.71 -12.83
N ILE A 134 -0.02 6.08 -11.75
CA ILE A 134 -0.36 4.70 -11.39
C ILE A 134 -1.86 4.57 -11.16
N HIS A 135 -2.45 5.48 -10.37
CA HIS A 135 -3.88 5.50 -10.12
C HIS A 135 -4.69 5.60 -11.42
N ARG A 136 -4.34 6.55 -12.30
CA ARG A 136 -5.01 6.73 -13.60
C ARG A 136 -4.89 5.48 -14.48
N ASN A 137 -3.70 4.90 -14.55
CA ASN A 137 -3.45 3.71 -15.36
C ASN A 137 -4.25 2.49 -14.85
N CYS A 138 -4.37 2.32 -13.54
CA CYS A 138 -5.18 1.26 -12.96
C CYS A 138 -6.65 1.42 -13.35
N LEU A 139 -7.22 2.62 -13.21
CA LEU A 139 -8.61 2.87 -13.56
C LEU A 139 -8.88 2.69 -15.05
N GLN A 140 -8.03 3.24 -15.91
CA GLN A 140 -8.16 3.10 -17.37
C GLN A 140 -8.05 1.64 -17.83
N ALA A 141 -7.10 0.88 -17.28
CA ALA A 141 -6.96 -0.53 -17.59
C ALA A 141 -8.16 -1.35 -17.11
N ALA A 142 -8.68 -1.06 -15.90
CA ALA A 142 -9.85 -1.74 -15.38
C ALA A 142 -11.10 -1.46 -16.24
N GLU A 143 -11.30 -0.21 -16.66
CA GLU A 143 -12.40 0.20 -17.54
C GLU A 143 -12.32 -0.45 -18.93
N MET A 144 -11.12 -0.47 -19.53
CA MET A 144 -10.88 -1.07 -20.85
C MET A 144 -11.22 -2.57 -20.91
N TYR A 145 -11.12 -3.26 -19.78
CA TYR A 145 -11.39 -4.70 -19.66
C TYR A 145 -12.71 -4.99 -18.92
N CYS A 146 -13.65 -4.05 -18.94
CA CYS A 146 -15.02 -4.19 -18.42
C CYS A 146 -15.13 -4.46 -16.90
N GLU A 147 -14.16 -4.01 -16.11
CA GLU A 147 -14.17 -4.08 -14.65
C GLU A 147 -13.95 -2.69 -14.02
N PRO A 148 -14.81 -1.69 -14.30
CA PRO A 148 -14.60 -0.31 -13.85
C PRO A 148 -14.47 -0.21 -12.32
N GLY A 149 -13.47 0.53 -11.85
CA GLY A 149 -13.19 0.71 -10.42
C GLY A 149 -12.44 -0.44 -9.74
N ASN A 150 -12.18 -1.56 -10.43
CA ASN A 150 -11.40 -2.67 -9.89
C ASN A 150 -9.89 -2.42 -10.02
N TYR A 151 -9.28 -1.83 -9.00
CA TYR A 151 -7.83 -1.57 -8.97
C TYR A 151 -7.00 -2.85 -8.99
N PHE A 152 -7.50 -3.97 -8.45
CA PHE A 152 -6.74 -5.22 -8.44
C PHE A 152 -6.47 -5.71 -9.87
N SER A 153 -7.52 -5.78 -10.67
CA SER A 153 -7.43 -6.14 -12.09
C SER A 153 -6.71 -5.07 -12.89
N GLY A 154 -7.06 -3.79 -12.69
CA GLY A 154 -6.43 -2.67 -13.38
C GLY A 154 -4.91 -2.62 -13.20
N ALA A 155 -4.42 -2.80 -11.97
CA ALA A 155 -2.99 -2.82 -11.69
C ALA A 155 -2.27 -4.03 -12.32
N ASN A 156 -2.91 -5.20 -12.32
CA ASN A 156 -2.36 -6.40 -12.98
C ASN A 156 -2.26 -6.22 -14.50
N ILE A 157 -3.34 -5.74 -15.11
CA ILE A 157 -3.45 -5.54 -16.56
C ILE A 157 -2.44 -4.48 -17.01
N ALA A 158 -2.42 -3.31 -16.38
CA ALA A 158 -1.51 -2.23 -16.74
C ALA A 158 -0.04 -2.64 -16.62
N GLY A 159 0.32 -3.35 -15.53
CA GLY A 159 1.66 -3.89 -15.33
C GLY A 159 2.03 -4.92 -16.41
N PHE A 160 1.14 -5.87 -16.67
CA PHE A 160 1.36 -6.93 -17.65
C PHE A 160 1.53 -6.39 -19.08
N ILE A 161 0.62 -5.51 -19.54
CA ILE A 161 0.68 -4.92 -20.89
C ILE A 161 2.01 -4.21 -21.12
N LYS A 162 2.49 -3.45 -20.13
CA LYS A 162 3.76 -2.73 -20.24
C LYS A 162 4.94 -3.67 -20.44
N VAL A 163 5.00 -4.78 -19.69
CA VAL A 163 6.06 -5.78 -19.82
C VAL A 163 5.92 -6.55 -21.13
N ALA A 164 4.72 -6.99 -21.48
CA ALA A 164 4.45 -7.74 -22.71
C ALA A 164 4.84 -6.93 -23.95
N ASN A 165 4.47 -5.65 -24.03
CA ASN A 165 4.85 -4.79 -25.14
C ASN A 165 6.37 -4.60 -25.23
N ALA A 166 7.05 -4.39 -24.10
CA ALA A 166 8.50 -4.28 -24.09
C ALA A 166 9.20 -5.58 -24.54
N MET A 167 8.65 -6.75 -24.18
CA MET A 167 9.16 -8.04 -24.66
C MET A 167 8.94 -8.21 -26.16
N LEU A 168 7.79 -7.80 -26.69
CA LEU A 168 7.52 -7.83 -28.13
C LEU A 168 8.46 -6.91 -28.90
N ASP A 169 8.71 -5.70 -28.40
CA ASP A 169 9.61 -4.71 -29.01
C ASP A 169 11.08 -5.19 -29.03
N GLN A 170 11.50 -5.93 -28.00
CA GLN A 170 12.86 -6.51 -27.92
C GLN A 170 13.03 -7.76 -28.80
N GLY A 171 11.93 -8.32 -29.30
CA GLY A 171 11.94 -9.56 -30.10
C GLY A 171 12.40 -10.78 -29.31
N ASN A 172 12.62 -11.89 -30.02
CA ASN A 172 13.23 -13.08 -29.43
C ASN A 172 14.74 -12.88 -29.36
N THR A 173 15.22 -12.37 -28.22
CA THR A 173 16.65 -12.42 -27.87
C THR A 173 17.00 -13.72 -27.15
#